data_AF-A0A671WBU6-F1
#
_entry.id   AF-A0A671WBU6-F1
#
_cell.length_a   1.000
_cell.length_b   1.000
_cell.length_c   1.000
_cell.angle_alpha   90.00
_cell.angle_beta   90.00
_cell.angle_gamma   90.00
#
_symmetry.space_group_name_H-M   'P 1'
#
loop_
_entity.id
_entity.type
_entity.pdbx_description
1 polymer ?
#
loop_
_entity_poly.entity_id
_entity_poly.type
_entity_poly.pdbx_seq_one_letter_code
_entity_poly.pdbx_strand_id
1 'polypeptide(L)'
;MTFFLFSFQDTHRLYKHKLEEVTKLQDSCSSAIARQRKRLKELTVSLKQCKENHPTPKLSPEDVDAIAEIKDSMKDRANAFSEMEAFLPKKNGLYLTLVLGNVNVTLLNKQSKFAYKDEYEKFKLVLTVILFVFSFTCRFLFSYRALDALFNFLLVWYYCTLTIRESILISNGSRIKGWWVFHHYVSTFLSGVMLTWPEGALYQMFRNQFLTYCLYQSFVQFLQYYYQSGCLYRLRALGERHTMDLTVEGFQSWMWRGLTFLLPFLFFGHVSSCFFIGVVMCGCSYMVLFMGNFSTTLGVVYQKYMNNQDKPKSL
;
A
#
# COMPACT_ATOMS: atom_id res chain seq x y z
N MET A 1 18.15 -7.58 46.21
CA MET A 1 16.79 -7.51 45.60
C MET A 1 16.22 -6.08 45.65
N THR A 2 16.27 -5.40 46.79
CA THR A 2 15.74 -4.03 46.99
C THR A 2 16.41 -2.94 46.13
N PHE A 3 17.73 -3.02 45.93
CA PHE A 3 18.47 -2.06 45.10
C PHE A 3 18.15 -2.17 43.60
N PHE A 4 17.87 -3.39 43.11
CA PHE A 4 17.46 -3.65 41.73
C PHE A 4 16.04 -3.12 41.44
N LEU A 5 15.12 -3.29 42.40
CA LEU A 5 13.77 -2.73 42.33
C LEU A 5 13.79 -1.19 42.32
N PHE A 6 14.64 -0.57 43.13
CA PHE A 6 14.80 0.89 43.18
C PHE A 6 15.34 1.45 41.85
N SER A 7 16.40 0.85 41.30
CA SER A 7 16.98 1.23 40.00
C SER A 7 15.98 1.07 38.83
N PHE A 8 15.17 0.02 38.85
CA PHE A 8 14.12 -0.18 37.85
C PHE A 8 13.02 0.90 37.95
N GLN A 9 12.62 1.27 39.16
CA GLN A 9 11.59 2.28 39.40
C GLN A 9 12.04 3.67 38.97
N ASP A 10 13.31 4.03 39.22
CA ASP A 10 13.91 5.28 38.72
C ASP A 10 14.01 5.30 37.19
N THR A 11 14.41 4.19 36.58
CA THR A 11 14.46 4.05 35.11
C THR A 11 13.07 4.23 34.49
N HIS A 12 12.03 3.65 35.09
CA HIS A 12 10.65 3.80 34.64
C HIS A 12 10.13 5.23 34.81
N ARG A 13 10.48 5.92 35.91
CA ARG A 13 10.13 7.34 36.12
C ARG A 13 10.79 8.22 35.05
N LEU A 14 12.07 7.98 34.76
CA LEU A 14 12.79 8.68 33.71
C LEU A 14 12.16 8.44 32.33
N TYR A 15 11.78 7.21 32.02
CA TYR A 15 11.07 6.86 30.79
C TYR A 15 9.76 7.64 30.64
N LYS A 16 8.92 7.69 31.69
CA LYS A 16 7.66 8.46 31.67
C LYS A 16 7.90 9.95 31.40
N HIS A 17 8.87 10.54 32.10
CA HIS A 17 9.22 11.95 31.88
C HIS A 17 9.65 12.21 30.43
N LYS A 18 10.51 11.35 29.88
CA LYS A 18 10.97 11.48 28.50
C LYS A 18 9.82 11.31 27.49
N LEU A 19 8.86 10.44 27.76
CA LEU A 19 7.67 10.28 26.93
C LEU A 19 6.79 11.54 26.92
N GLU A 20 6.61 12.19 28.06
CA GLU A 20 5.88 13.47 28.15
C GLU A 20 6.60 14.59 27.41
N GLU A 21 7.93 14.69 27.54
CA GLU A 21 8.74 15.67 26.79
C GLU A 21 8.61 15.47 25.28
N VAL A 22 8.70 14.23 24.80
CA VAL A 22 8.52 13.90 23.39
C VAL A 22 7.12 14.29 22.90
N THR A 23 6.08 14.01 23.69
CA THR A 23 4.70 14.36 23.34
C THR A 23 4.53 15.88 23.20
N LYS A 24 5.06 16.66 24.15
CA LYS A 24 5.03 18.15 24.08
C LYS A 24 5.76 18.68 22.85
N LEU A 25 6.91 18.10 22.51
CA LEU A 25 7.66 18.47 21.31
C LEU A 25 6.89 18.14 20.03
N GLN A 26 6.22 16.99 19.98
CA GLN A 26 5.38 16.59 18.85
C GLN A 26 4.23 17.56 18.61
N ASP A 27 3.52 17.98 19.67
CA ASP A 27 2.40 18.93 19.56
C ASP A 27 2.87 20.32 19.10
N SER A 28 3.99 20.78 19.67
CA SER A 28 4.61 22.06 19.30
C SER A 28 5.04 22.06 17.82
N CYS A 29 5.74 21.02 17.39
CA CYS A 29 6.22 20.87 16.01
C CYS A 29 5.05 20.75 15.02
N SER A 30 4.04 19.91 15.33
CA SER A 30 2.84 19.74 14.50
C SER A 30 2.09 21.08 14.34
N SER A 31 1.94 21.83 15.42
CA SER A 31 1.30 23.14 15.40
C SER A 31 2.10 24.17 14.62
N ALA A 32 3.44 24.16 14.75
CA ALA A 32 4.32 25.05 14.00
C ALA A 32 4.26 24.77 12.49
N ILE A 33 4.33 23.51 12.08
CA ILE A 33 4.22 23.12 10.66
C ILE A 33 2.85 23.49 10.11
N ALA A 34 1.76 23.25 10.85
CA ALA A 34 0.41 23.63 10.42
C ALA A 34 0.30 25.14 10.15
N ARG A 35 0.86 25.97 11.05
CA ARG A 35 0.93 27.43 10.86
C ARG A 35 1.76 27.82 9.63
N GLN A 36 2.95 27.22 9.45
CA GLN A 36 3.82 27.53 8.32
C GLN A 36 3.20 27.11 6.98
N ARG A 37 2.52 25.96 6.92
CA ARG A 37 1.77 25.54 5.72
C ARG A 37 0.63 26.48 5.38
N LYS A 38 -0.08 27.00 6.39
CA LYS A 38 -1.12 28.01 6.16
C LYS A 38 -0.53 29.27 5.50
N ARG A 39 0.58 29.77 6.03
CA ARG A 39 1.30 30.92 5.46
C ARG A 39 1.82 30.66 4.04
N LEU A 40 2.38 29.48 3.77
CA LEU A 40 2.81 29.09 2.42
C LEU A 40 1.63 29.06 1.43
N LYS A 41 0.46 28.57 1.86
CA LYS A 41 -0.76 28.59 1.04
C LYS A 41 -1.23 30.02 0.75
N GLU A 42 -1.27 30.87 1.77
CA GLU A 42 -1.61 32.30 1.63
C GLU A 42 -0.65 32.99 0.66
N LEU A 43 0.66 32.80 0.81
CA LEU A 43 1.68 33.35 -0.09
C LEU A 43 1.51 32.84 -1.53
N THR A 44 1.16 31.55 -1.71
CA THR A 44 0.89 30.99 -3.04
C THR A 44 -0.31 31.66 -3.69
N VAL A 45 -1.37 31.95 -2.92
CA VAL A 45 -2.57 32.63 -3.43
C VAL A 45 -2.25 34.07 -3.80
N SER A 46 -1.56 34.83 -2.94
CA SER A 46 -1.16 36.20 -3.23
C SER A 46 -0.28 36.29 -4.48
N LEU A 47 0.65 35.35 -4.65
CA LEU A 47 1.56 35.32 -5.79
C LEU A 47 0.83 35.00 -7.11
N LYS A 48 -0.22 34.16 -7.06
CA LYS A 48 -1.13 33.95 -8.20
C LYS A 48 -1.94 35.20 -8.54
N GLN A 49 -2.51 35.87 -7.53
CA GLN A 49 -3.28 37.10 -7.72
C GLN A 49 -2.42 38.22 -8.32
N CYS A 50 -1.17 38.39 -7.87
CA CYS A 50 -0.23 39.34 -8.50
C CYS A 50 0.01 39.03 -9.97
N LYS A 51 0.11 37.74 -10.34
CA LYS A 51 0.30 37.31 -11.73
C LYS A 51 -0.94 37.52 -12.60
N GLU A 52 -2.13 37.37 -12.05
CA GLU A 52 -3.40 37.61 -12.76
C GLU A 52 -3.67 39.11 -12.96
N ASN A 53 -3.33 39.94 -11.96
CA ASN A 53 -3.47 41.40 -12.04
C ASN A 53 -2.42 42.08 -12.94
N HIS A 54 -1.32 41.37 -13.26
CA HIS A 54 -0.30 41.79 -14.21
C HIS A 54 -0.13 40.73 -15.31
N PRO A 55 -1.02 40.71 -16.33
CA PRO A 55 -0.81 39.88 -17.51
C PRO A 55 0.53 40.26 -18.15
N THR A 56 1.19 39.29 -18.76
CA THR A 56 2.58 39.29 -19.23
C THR A 56 2.88 40.15 -20.48
N PRO A 57 2.84 41.49 -20.42
CA PRO A 57 3.83 42.28 -21.16
C PRO A 57 4.60 43.31 -20.32
N LYS A 58 4.42 43.36 -18.98
CA LYS A 58 5.02 44.39 -18.12
C LYS A 58 5.92 43.91 -16.97
N LEU A 59 6.22 42.62 -16.85
CA LEU A 59 7.21 42.17 -15.87
C LEU A 59 8.61 42.30 -16.44
N SER A 60 9.52 42.95 -15.70
CA SER A 60 10.94 42.98 -16.07
C SER A 60 11.53 41.56 -15.98
N PRO A 61 12.62 41.26 -16.72
CA PRO A 61 13.31 39.98 -16.58
C PRO A 61 13.73 39.68 -15.13
N GLU A 62 14.07 40.71 -14.36
CA GLU A 62 14.44 40.63 -12.93
C GLU A 62 13.25 40.21 -12.05
N ASP A 63 12.04 40.69 -12.35
CA ASP A 63 10.82 40.30 -11.63
C ASP A 63 10.43 38.84 -11.89
N VAL A 64 10.67 38.34 -13.10
CA VAL A 64 10.41 36.95 -13.47
C VAL A 64 11.36 36.00 -12.74
N ASP A 65 12.65 36.35 -12.67
CA ASP A 65 13.66 35.58 -11.94
C ASP A 65 13.40 35.60 -10.43
N ALA A 66 13.05 36.76 -9.85
CA ALA A 66 12.69 36.86 -8.43
C ALA A 66 11.45 36.01 -8.08
N ILE A 67 10.44 35.98 -8.95
CA ILE A 67 9.26 35.12 -8.78
C ILE A 67 9.64 33.63 -8.86
N ALA A 68 10.55 33.26 -9.77
CA ALA A 68 11.03 31.89 -9.89
C ALA A 68 11.79 31.45 -8.63
N GLU A 69 12.67 32.30 -8.10
CA GLU A 69 13.42 32.05 -6.86
C GLU A 69 12.50 31.91 -5.64
N ILE A 70 11.50 32.79 -5.50
CA ILE A 70 10.50 32.68 -4.43
C ILE A 70 9.75 31.35 -4.53
N LYS A 71 9.37 30.94 -5.74
CA LYS A 71 8.64 29.68 -5.96
C LYS A 71 9.50 28.46 -5.63
N ASP A 72 10.78 28.48 -5.93
CA ASP A 72 11.70 27.39 -5.61
C ASP A 72 11.95 27.31 -4.10
N SER A 73 12.18 28.44 -3.44
CA SER A 73 12.29 28.52 -1.97
C SER A 73 11.03 28.03 -1.25
N MET A 74 9.85 28.34 -1.79
CA MET A 74 8.57 27.82 -1.27
C MET A 74 8.46 26.30 -1.42
N LYS A 75 8.94 25.75 -2.53
CA LYS A 75 8.96 24.30 -2.79
C LYS A 75 9.93 23.58 -1.84
N ASP A 76 11.12 24.12 -1.63
CA ASP A 76 12.10 23.55 -0.70
C ASP A 76 11.59 23.56 0.74
N ARG A 77 10.99 24.66 1.17
CA ARG A 77 10.33 24.74 2.49
C ARG A 77 9.18 23.73 2.61
N ALA A 78 8.39 23.54 1.56
CA ALA A 78 7.32 22.56 1.55
C ALA A 78 7.85 21.11 1.66
N ASN A 79 8.97 20.81 0.99
CA ASN A 79 9.65 19.52 1.08
C ASN A 79 10.20 19.28 2.50
N ALA A 80 10.90 20.26 3.07
CA ALA A 80 11.41 20.18 4.44
C ALA A 80 10.29 19.94 5.47
N PHE A 81 9.15 20.62 5.33
CA PHE A 81 7.98 20.36 6.19
C PHE A 81 7.40 18.96 5.99
N SER A 82 7.39 18.44 4.77
CA SER A 82 6.94 17.07 4.49
C SER A 82 7.86 16.01 5.13
N GLU A 83 9.17 16.26 5.16
CA GLU A 83 10.13 15.40 5.84
C GLU A 83 9.95 15.43 7.36
N MET A 84 9.79 16.63 7.94
CA MET A 84 9.52 16.78 9.37
C MET A 84 8.23 16.07 9.78
N GLU A 85 7.15 16.20 9.01
CA GLU A 85 5.88 15.50 9.24
C GLU A 85 5.98 13.97 9.12
N ALA A 86 7.00 13.42 8.45
CA ALA A 86 7.17 11.98 8.35
C ALA A 86 7.51 11.33 9.71
N PHE A 87 7.97 12.13 10.67
CA PHE A 87 8.32 11.73 12.03
C PHE A 87 7.31 12.20 13.09
N LEU A 88 6.22 12.87 12.68
CA LEU A 88 5.16 13.33 13.57
C LEU A 88 3.91 12.45 13.44
N PRO A 89 3.10 12.35 14.52
CA PRO A 89 1.73 11.85 14.47
C PRO A 89 0.94 12.36 13.25
N LYS A 90 0.50 11.45 12.38
CA LYS A 90 -0.38 11.78 11.26
C LYS A 90 -1.82 11.49 11.61
N LYS A 91 -2.72 12.30 11.03
CA LYS A 91 -4.16 12.02 11.08
C LYS A 91 -4.45 10.79 10.23
N ASN A 92 -5.26 9.90 10.78
CA ASN A 92 -5.77 8.73 10.08
C ASN A 92 -6.61 9.15 8.86
N GLY A 93 -6.56 8.36 7.79
CA GLY A 93 -7.51 8.49 6.69
C GLY A 93 -8.92 8.03 7.11
N LEU A 94 -9.94 8.44 6.36
CA LEU A 94 -11.36 8.20 6.67
C LEU A 94 -11.68 6.74 7.05
N TYR A 95 -11.21 5.77 6.26
CA TYR A 95 -11.44 4.34 6.53
C TYR A 95 -10.82 3.90 7.86
N LEU A 96 -9.59 4.32 8.14
CA LEU A 96 -8.88 3.94 9.35
C LEU A 96 -9.49 4.61 10.59
N THR A 97 -9.96 5.85 10.45
CA THR A 97 -10.75 6.54 11.49
C THR A 97 -12.07 5.83 11.76
N LEU A 98 -12.74 5.31 10.73
CA LEU A 98 -13.99 4.56 10.89
C LEU A 98 -13.76 3.24 11.64
N VAL A 99 -12.69 2.52 11.32
CA VAL A 99 -12.43 1.18 11.87
C VAL A 99 -11.75 1.22 13.24
N LEU A 100 -10.77 2.11 13.44
CA LEU A 100 -9.96 2.18 14.67
C LEU A 100 -10.29 3.40 15.55
N GLY A 101 -11.19 4.28 15.11
CA GLY A 101 -11.45 5.55 15.79
C GLY A 101 -10.28 6.54 15.63
N ASN A 102 -10.22 7.52 16.54
CA ASN A 102 -9.21 8.58 16.52
C ASN A 102 -7.87 8.16 17.15
N VAL A 103 -7.53 6.87 17.11
CA VAL A 103 -6.29 6.33 17.67
C VAL A 103 -5.13 6.54 16.70
N ASN A 104 -4.05 7.17 17.15
CA ASN A 104 -2.88 7.39 16.32
C ASN A 104 -2.09 6.09 16.08
N VAL A 105 -2.03 5.63 14.83
CA VAL A 105 -1.26 4.43 14.42
C VAL A 105 0.11 4.78 13.82
N THR A 106 0.59 6.01 14.03
CA THR A 106 1.85 6.46 13.45
C THR A 106 3.02 5.78 14.15
N LEU A 107 3.79 5.04 13.36
CA LEU A 107 5.06 4.44 13.75
C LEU A 107 6.15 5.50 13.61
N LEU A 108 6.61 6.06 14.71
CA LEU A 108 7.57 7.19 14.68
C LEU A 108 8.98 6.75 14.27
N ASN A 109 9.39 5.53 14.67
CA ASN A 109 10.71 4.99 14.36
C ASN A 109 10.74 4.32 12.98
N LYS A 110 11.79 4.59 12.19
CA LYS A 110 12.07 3.91 10.91
C LYS A 110 12.16 2.39 11.10
N GLN A 111 12.75 1.90 12.17
CA GLN A 111 12.84 0.46 12.45
C GLN A 111 11.47 -0.16 12.66
N SER A 112 10.59 0.49 13.45
CA SER A 112 9.22 0.02 13.69
C SER A 112 8.39 0.00 12.41
N LYS A 113 8.57 1.01 11.55
CA LYS A 113 8.01 1.06 10.19
C LYS A 113 8.41 -0.18 9.36
N PHE A 114 9.70 -0.52 9.34
CA PHE A 114 10.18 -1.69 8.62
C PHE A 114 9.72 -3.01 9.24
N ALA A 115 9.76 -3.13 10.56
CA ALA A 115 9.30 -4.33 11.27
C ALA A 115 7.81 -4.60 11.02
N TYR A 116 6.96 -3.57 11.07
CA TYR A 116 5.54 -3.71 10.75
C TYR A 116 5.33 -4.16 9.31
N LYS A 117 6.10 -3.61 8.36
CA LYS A 117 6.05 -4.03 6.96
C LYS A 117 6.44 -5.50 6.80
N ASP A 118 7.50 -5.94 7.48
CA ASP A 118 7.97 -7.32 7.45
C ASP A 118 6.91 -8.28 8.00
N GLU A 119 6.28 -7.95 9.13
CA GLU A 119 5.18 -8.71 9.70
C GLU A 119 3.92 -8.74 8.81
N TYR A 120 3.67 -7.67 8.05
CA TYR A 120 2.61 -7.66 7.03
C TYR A 120 2.92 -8.58 5.84
N GLU A 121 4.15 -8.55 5.34
CA GLU A 121 4.59 -9.41 4.23
C GLU A 121 4.60 -10.89 4.63
N LYS A 122 5.11 -11.20 5.84
CA LYS A 122 5.06 -12.54 6.43
C LYS A 122 3.62 -13.03 6.63
N PHE A 123 2.74 -12.18 7.14
CA PHE A 123 1.32 -12.49 7.29
C PHE A 123 0.69 -12.87 5.94
N LYS A 124 0.90 -12.06 4.89
CA LYS A 124 0.40 -12.37 3.54
C LYS A 124 0.90 -13.73 3.06
N LEU A 125 2.19 -14.01 3.21
CA LEU A 125 2.77 -15.27 2.75
C LEU A 125 2.15 -16.47 3.47
N VAL A 126 2.12 -16.45 4.81
CA VAL A 126 1.56 -17.53 5.63
C VAL A 126 0.11 -17.78 5.26
N LEU A 127 -0.70 -16.73 5.15
CA LEU A 127 -2.12 -16.88 4.80
C LEU A 127 -2.31 -17.34 3.35
N THR A 128 -1.46 -16.89 2.42
CA THR A 128 -1.50 -17.37 1.03
C THR A 128 -1.25 -18.88 0.95
N VAL A 129 -0.30 -19.42 1.73
CA VAL A 129 -0.04 -20.87 1.79
C VAL A 129 -1.22 -21.62 2.41
N ILE A 130 -1.81 -21.10 3.50
CA ILE A 130 -3.00 -21.70 4.11
C ILE A 130 -4.16 -21.74 3.11
N LEU A 131 -4.43 -20.63 2.43
CA LEU A 131 -5.49 -20.52 1.42
C LEU A 131 -5.25 -21.47 0.23
N PHE A 132 -4.00 -21.64 -0.19
CA PHE A 132 -3.65 -22.60 -1.24
C PHE A 132 -3.98 -24.04 -0.82
N VAL A 133 -3.52 -24.47 0.36
CA VAL A 133 -3.77 -25.84 0.85
C VAL A 133 -5.26 -26.07 1.11
N PHE A 134 -5.96 -25.08 1.67
CA PHE A 134 -7.38 -25.21 1.97
C PHE A 134 -8.22 -25.24 0.68
N SER A 135 -7.96 -24.35 -0.28
CA SER A 135 -8.65 -24.39 -1.59
C SER A 135 -8.38 -25.69 -2.35
N PHE A 136 -7.15 -26.22 -2.31
CA PHE A 136 -6.82 -27.54 -2.86
C PHE A 136 -7.65 -28.65 -2.20
N THR A 137 -7.73 -28.63 -0.87
CA THR A 137 -8.49 -29.61 -0.08
C THR A 137 -9.98 -29.56 -0.40
N CYS A 138 -10.59 -28.37 -0.44
CA CYS A 138 -11.99 -28.17 -0.83
C CYS A 138 -12.27 -28.56 -2.29
N ARG A 139 -11.27 -28.48 -3.18
CA ARG A 139 -11.45 -28.76 -4.61
C ARG A 139 -11.33 -30.24 -4.95
N PHE A 140 -10.37 -30.94 -4.34
CA PHE A 140 -9.97 -32.30 -4.76
C PHE A 140 -10.23 -33.38 -3.72
N LEU A 141 -10.31 -33.04 -2.43
CA LEU A 141 -10.40 -34.05 -1.35
C LEU A 141 -11.79 -34.09 -0.72
N PHE A 142 -12.36 -32.94 -0.37
CA PHE A 142 -13.63 -32.86 0.35
C PHE A 142 -14.57 -31.82 -0.27
N SER A 143 -15.84 -32.18 -0.44
CA SER A 143 -16.88 -31.31 -1.00
C SER A 143 -18.01 -31.08 0.00
N TYR A 144 -17.68 -30.51 1.17
CA TYR A 144 -18.66 -30.19 2.20
C TYR A 144 -18.97 -28.69 2.24
N ARG A 145 -20.26 -28.33 2.25
CA ARG A 145 -20.73 -26.93 2.32
C ARG A 145 -20.18 -26.17 3.54
N ALA A 146 -19.97 -26.87 4.65
CA ALA A 146 -19.37 -26.30 5.86
C ALA A 146 -17.89 -25.94 5.67
N LEU A 147 -17.12 -26.76 4.95
CA LEU A 147 -15.72 -26.45 4.62
C LEU A 147 -15.65 -25.24 3.67
N ASP A 148 -16.54 -25.18 2.69
CA ASP A 148 -16.62 -24.02 1.80
C ASP A 148 -17.00 -22.74 2.56
N ALA A 149 -17.90 -22.83 3.55
CA ALA A 149 -18.23 -21.72 4.43
C ALA A 149 -17.00 -21.26 5.23
N LEU A 150 -16.29 -22.20 5.83
CA LEU A 150 -15.08 -21.92 6.62
C LEU A 150 -13.99 -21.28 5.75
N PHE A 151 -13.81 -21.78 4.53
CA PHE A 151 -12.87 -21.20 3.55
C PHE A 151 -13.25 -19.77 3.16
N ASN A 152 -14.52 -19.52 2.83
CA ASN A 152 -14.98 -18.18 2.46
C ASN A 152 -14.94 -17.20 3.65
N PHE A 153 -15.25 -17.67 4.86
CA PHE A 153 -15.07 -16.88 6.07
C PHE A 153 -13.60 -16.47 6.27
N LEU A 154 -12.67 -17.41 6.06
CA LEU A 154 -11.24 -17.13 6.11
C LEU A 154 -10.82 -16.09 5.06
N LEU A 155 -11.36 -16.16 3.83
CA LEU A 155 -11.12 -15.15 2.79
C LEU A 155 -11.63 -13.76 3.18
N VAL A 156 -12.87 -13.66 3.68
CA VAL A 156 -13.45 -12.39 4.16
C VAL A 156 -12.56 -11.80 5.26
N TRP A 157 -12.20 -12.61 6.26
CA TRP A 157 -11.32 -12.19 7.34
C TRP A 157 -9.95 -11.75 6.83
N TYR A 158 -9.36 -12.50 5.90
CA TYR A 158 -8.05 -12.21 5.31
C TYR A 158 -8.05 -10.85 4.59
N TYR A 159 -8.98 -10.62 3.67
CA TYR A 159 -9.03 -9.38 2.90
C TYR A 159 -9.38 -8.16 3.78
N CYS A 160 -10.28 -8.30 4.77
CA CYS A 160 -10.52 -7.27 5.77
C CYS A 160 -9.26 -6.94 6.59
N THR A 161 -8.47 -7.96 6.96
CA THR A 161 -7.22 -7.74 7.69
C THR A 161 -6.19 -7.02 6.81
N LEU A 162 -6.12 -7.35 5.51
CA LEU A 162 -5.26 -6.65 4.57
C LEU A 162 -5.63 -5.18 4.42
N THR A 163 -6.91 -4.84 4.28
CA THR A 163 -7.33 -3.43 4.13
C THR A 163 -6.92 -2.60 5.35
N ILE A 164 -7.01 -3.15 6.56
CA ILE A 164 -6.56 -2.48 7.79
C ILE A 164 -5.04 -2.32 7.80
N ARG A 165 -4.29 -3.41 7.58
CA ARG A 165 -2.82 -3.37 7.61
C ARG A 165 -2.24 -2.46 6.53
N GLU A 166 -2.80 -2.47 5.33
CA GLU A 166 -2.38 -1.59 4.23
C GLU A 166 -2.75 -0.12 4.49
N SER A 167 -3.89 0.16 5.13
CA SER A 167 -4.24 1.52 5.54
C SER A 167 -3.27 2.08 6.59
N ILE A 168 -2.80 1.23 7.52
CA ILE A 168 -1.75 1.60 8.47
C ILE A 168 -0.43 1.86 7.74
N LEU A 169 -0.04 1.02 6.78
CA LEU A 169 1.16 1.21 5.97
C LEU A 169 1.11 2.52 5.16
N ILE A 170 -0.02 2.81 4.51
CA ILE A 170 -0.24 4.05 3.74
C ILE A 170 -0.13 5.27 4.66
N SER A 171 -0.79 5.24 5.82
CA SER A 171 -0.70 6.32 6.82
C SER A 171 0.74 6.55 7.29
N ASN A 172 1.58 5.51 7.28
CA ASN A 172 2.98 5.55 7.67
C ASN A 172 3.97 5.82 6.52
N GLY A 173 3.47 6.14 5.31
CA GLY A 173 4.27 6.57 4.16
C GLY A 173 4.52 5.48 3.11
N SER A 174 3.85 4.33 3.17
CA SER A 174 3.97 3.32 2.12
C SER A 174 3.21 3.74 0.86
N ARG A 175 3.87 3.73 -0.30
CA ARG A 175 3.27 3.99 -1.62
C ARG A 175 2.54 2.76 -2.19
N ILE A 176 1.52 2.28 -1.47
CA ILE A 176 0.64 1.22 -1.99
C ILE A 176 -0.33 1.87 -2.99
N LYS A 177 -0.42 1.32 -4.21
CA LYS A 177 -1.34 1.84 -5.24
C LYS A 177 -2.79 1.63 -4.79
N GLY A 178 -3.63 2.65 -4.95
CA GLY A 178 -5.04 2.60 -4.54
C GLY A 178 -5.85 1.47 -5.18
N TRP A 179 -5.47 1.02 -6.39
CA TRP A 179 -6.07 -0.16 -7.04
C TRP A 179 -6.01 -1.41 -6.15
N TRP A 180 -4.89 -1.68 -5.48
CA TRP A 180 -4.75 -2.88 -4.65
C TRP A 180 -5.65 -2.84 -3.42
N VAL A 181 -5.80 -1.66 -2.82
CA VAL A 181 -6.73 -1.47 -1.70
C VAL A 181 -8.18 -1.67 -2.18
N PHE A 182 -8.54 -1.11 -3.34
CA PHE A 182 -9.85 -1.31 -3.95
C PHE A 182 -10.12 -2.78 -4.29
N HIS A 183 -9.13 -3.48 -4.85
CA HIS A 183 -9.19 -4.91 -5.14
C HIS A 183 -9.55 -5.71 -3.89
N HIS A 184 -8.91 -5.45 -2.75
CA HIS A 184 -9.23 -6.15 -1.50
C HIS A 184 -10.68 -5.94 -1.05
N TYR A 185 -11.23 -4.73 -1.18
CA TYR A 185 -12.64 -4.49 -0.87
C TYR A 185 -13.59 -5.31 -1.75
N VAL A 186 -13.31 -5.38 -3.06
CA VAL A 186 -14.10 -6.20 -4.00
C VAL A 186 -13.96 -7.69 -3.67
N SER A 187 -12.76 -8.16 -3.33
CA SER A 187 -12.51 -9.54 -2.92
C SER A 187 -13.22 -9.91 -1.61
N THR A 188 -13.26 -9.01 -0.62
CA THR A 188 -14.06 -9.19 0.61
C THR A 188 -15.53 -9.34 0.27
N PHE A 189 -16.08 -8.45 -0.56
CA PHE A 189 -17.48 -8.50 -0.98
C PHE A 189 -17.82 -9.83 -1.68
N LEU A 190 -17.01 -10.22 -2.67
CA LEU A 190 -17.18 -11.49 -3.39
C LEU A 190 -17.13 -12.70 -2.47
N SER A 191 -16.18 -12.74 -1.53
CA SER A 191 -16.07 -13.82 -0.55
C SER A 191 -17.27 -13.85 0.40
N GLY A 192 -17.81 -12.67 0.75
CA GLY A 192 -19.03 -12.54 1.55
C GLY A 192 -20.27 -13.06 0.82
N VAL A 193 -20.40 -12.75 -0.48
CA VAL A 193 -21.46 -13.31 -1.33
C VAL A 193 -21.34 -14.83 -1.40
N MET A 194 -20.14 -15.38 -1.60
CA MET A 194 -19.91 -16.82 -1.62
C MET A 194 -20.20 -17.51 -0.28
N LEU A 195 -19.94 -16.82 0.83
CA LEU A 195 -20.23 -17.31 2.19
C LEU A 195 -21.74 -17.46 2.42
N THR A 196 -22.53 -16.45 2.03
CA THR A 196 -23.98 -16.41 2.25
C THR A 196 -24.79 -17.07 1.15
N TRP A 197 -24.16 -17.48 0.04
CA TRP A 197 -24.85 -18.13 -1.07
C TRP A 197 -25.47 -19.46 -0.61
N PRO A 198 -26.80 -19.64 -0.75
CA PRO A 198 -27.47 -20.89 -0.40
C PRO A 198 -27.05 -22.06 -1.30
N GLU A 199 -27.12 -23.27 -0.77
CA GLU A 199 -26.81 -24.46 -1.56
C GLU A 199 -27.83 -24.63 -2.71
N GLY A 200 -27.33 -24.87 -3.92
CA GLY A 200 -28.17 -25.03 -5.11
C GLY A 200 -27.34 -25.26 -6.38
N ALA A 201 -28.01 -25.51 -7.50
CA ALA A 201 -27.36 -25.84 -8.77
C ALA A 201 -26.39 -24.74 -9.25
N LEU A 202 -26.81 -23.47 -9.17
CA LEU A 202 -25.97 -22.33 -9.56
C LEU A 202 -24.71 -22.21 -8.69
N TYR A 203 -24.85 -22.44 -7.38
CA TYR A 203 -23.72 -22.46 -6.45
C TYR A 203 -22.72 -23.56 -6.84
N GLN A 204 -23.19 -24.78 -7.11
CA GLN A 204 -22.30 -25.90 -7.46
C GLN A 204 -21.59 -25.70 -8.80
N MET A 205 -22.26 -25.06 -9.78
CA MET A 205 -21.62 -24.68 -11.04
C MET A 205 -20.49 -23.66 -10.84
N PHE A 206 -20.72 -22.67 -9.97
CA PHE A 206 -19.74 -21.61 -9.69
C PHE A 206 -18.63 -22.05 -8.74
N ARG A 207 -18.93 -22.94 -7.79
CA ARG A 207 -18.05 -23.41 -6.72
C ARG A 207 -16.70 -23.89 -7.26
N ASN A 208 -16.72 -24.80 -8.23
CA ASN A 208 -15.49 -25.39 -8.75
C ASN A 208 -14.63 -24.35 -9.48
N GLN A 209 -15.27 -23.44 -10.22
CA GLN A 209 -14.56 -22.32 -10.85
C GLN A 209 -13.92 -21.45 -9.77
N PHE A 210 -14.69 -21.05 -8.75
CA PHE A 210 -14.23 -20.18 -7.67
C PHE A 210 -13.04 -20.78 -6.90
N LEU A 211 -13.12 -22.05 -6.51
CA LEU A 211 -12.03 -22.75 -5.82
C LEU A 211 -10.78 -22.86 -6.70
N THR A 212 -10.93 -23.15 -7.99
CA THR A 212 -9.81 -23.16 -8.94
C THR A 212 -9.19 -21.77 -9.09
N TYR A 213 -10.02 -20.71 -9.11
CA TYR A 213 -9.53 -19.33 -9.13
C TYR A 213 -8.77 -18.96 -7.86
N CYS A 214 -9.30 -19.29 -6.68
CA CYS A 214 -8.60 -19.05 -5.42
C CYS A 214 -7.27 -19.81 -5.34
N LEU A 215 -7.25 -21.08 -5.75
CA LEU A 215 -6.03 -21.88 -5.82
C LEU A 215 -4.98 -21.23 -6.74
N TYR A 216 -5.41 -20.82 -7.93
CA TYR A 216 -4.55 -20.15 -8.90
C TYR A 216 -4.05 -18.80 -8.39
N GLN A 217 -4.92 -18.01 -7.76
CA GLN A 217 -4.53 -16.74 -7.16
C GLN A 217 -3.50 -16.92 -6.05
N SER A 218 -3.69 -17.89 -5.14
CA SER A 218 -2.71 -18.15 -4.11
C SER A 218 -1.35 -18.56 -4.69
N PHE A 219 -1.33 -19.32 -5.78
CA PHE A 219 -0.11 -19.64 -6.52
C PHE A 219 0.57 -18.39 -7.12
N VAL A 220 -0.19 -17.55 -7.83
CA VAL A 220 0.35 -16.31 -8.41
C VAL A 220 0.85 -15.36 -7.33
N GLN A 221 0.12 -15.23 -6.22
CA GLN A 221 0.48 -14.37 -5.11
C GLN A 221 1.77 -14.84 -4.42
N PHE A 222 2.00 -16.16 -4.35
CA PHE A 222 3.26 -16.73 -3.90
C PHE A 222 4.43 -16.36 -4.84
N LEU A 223 4.24 -16.48 -6.16
CA LEU A 223 5.27 -16.08 -7.15
C LEU A 223 5.56 -14.57 -7.10
N GLN A 224 4.51 -13.75 -6.98
CA GLN A 224 4.63 -12.30 -6.82
C GLN A 224 5.43 -11.94 -5.56
N TYR A 225 5.13 -12.61 -4.44
CA TYR A 225 5.85 -12.41 -3.18
C TYR A 225 7.33 -12.76 -3.32
N TYR A 226 7.65 -13.90 -3.92
CA TYR A 226 9.03 -14.33 -4.13
C TYR A 226 9.80 -13.33 -5.00
N TYR A 227 9.19 -12.89 -6.11
CA TYR A 227 9.77 -11.87 -6.98
C TYR A 227 10.01 -10.54 -6.25
N GLN A 228 9.02 -10.03 -5.52
CA GLN A 228 9.10 -8.74 -4.82
C GLN A 228 10.12 -8.79 -3.68
N SER A 229 10.12 -9.86 -2.89
CA SER A 229 11.06 -10.06 -1.79
C SER A 229 12.50 -10.16 -2.30
N GLY A 230 12.73 -10.92 -3.38
CA GLY A 230 14.05 -11.03 -4.00
C GLY A 230 14.56 -9.70 -4.57
N CYS A 231 13.66 -8.88 -5.14
CA CYS A 231 14.03 -7.54 -5.61
C CYS A 231 14.36 -6.60 -4.44
N LEU A 232 13.56 -6.61 -3.38
CA LEU A 232 13.76 -5.77 -2.21
C LEU A 232 15.06 -6.13 -1.47
N TYR A 233 15.36 -7.42 -1.34
CA TYR A 233 16.61 -7.90 -0.74
C TYR A 233 17.84 -7.37 -1.50
N ARG A 234 17.85 -7.50 -2.84
CA ARG A 234 18.96 -6.99 -3.66
C ARG A 234 19.12 -5.48 -3.57
N LEU A 235 18.02 -4.71 -3.63
CA LEU A 235 18.06 -3.26 -3.47
C LEU A 235 18.62 -2.84 -2.10
N ARG A 236 18.30 -3.60 -1.04
CA ARG A 236 18.83 -3.36 0.30
C ARG A 236 20.33 -3.69 0.38
N ALA A 237 20.76 -4.80 -0.23
CA ALA A 237 22.17 -5.19 -0.26
C ALA A 237 23.03 -4.19 -1.05
N LEU A 238 22.46 -3.54 -2.06
CA LEU A 238 23.11 -2.48 -2.85
C LEU A 238 23.13 -1.11 -2.16
N GLY A 239 22.53 -0.96 -0.99
CA GLY A 239 22.44 0.32 -0.28
C GLY A 239 21.52 1.36 -0.94
N GLU A 240 20.87 1.04 -2.06
CA GLU A 240 20.05 1.99 -2.84
C GLU A 240 18.69 2.30 -2.20
N ARG A 241 18.32 1.70 -1.06
CA ARG A 241 16.99 1.91 -0.48
C ARG A 241 16.95 1.99 1.04
N HIS A 242 16.57 3.18 1.52
CA HIS A 242 16.30 3.48 2.94
C HIS A 242 14.80 3.77 3.25
N THR A 243 13.89 3.70 2.27
CA THR A 243 12.45 4.01 2.43
C THR A 243 11.53 2.78 2.34
N MET A 244 10.34 2.86 2.98
CA MET A 244 9.32 1.79 3.09
C MET A 244 8.50 1.55 1.80
N ASP A 245 9.03 1.95 0.65
CA ASP A 245 8.30 1.90 -0.62
C ASP A 245 8.16 0.46 -1.15
N LEU A 246 6.96 0.11 -1.64
CA LEU A 246 6.63 -1.19 -2.25
C LEU A 246 6.79 -1.16 -3.78
N THR A 247 6.62 0.01 -4.40
CA THR A 247 6.84 0.22 -5.83
C THR A 247 8.29 0.58 -6.07
N VAL A 248 8.97 -0.16 -6.95
CA VAL A 248 10.37 0.08 -7.28
C VAL A 248 10.45 1.35 -8.11
N GLU A 249 10.73 2.48 -7.46
CA GLU A 249 11.22 3.67 -8.14
C GLU A 249 12.73 3.48 -8.30
N GLY A 250 13.14 3.03 -9.49
CA GLY A 250 14.49 2.56 -9.80
C GLY A 250 14.50 1.14 -10.36
N PHE A 251 13.99 0.96 -11.58
CA PHE A 251 13.96 -0.37 -12.19
C PHE A 251 15.36 -0.74 -12.69
N GLN A 252 15.91 -1.80 -12.11
CA GLN A 252 17.23 -2.31 -12.47
C GLN A 252 17.09 -3.44 -13.50
N SER A 253 18.04 -3.58 -14.43
CA SER A 253 17.93 -4.48 -15.58
C SER A 253 17.72 -5.95 -15.18
N TRP A 254 18.29 -6.39 -14.05
CA TRP A 254 18.08 -7.74 -13.51
C TRP A 254 16.64 -8.00 -13.02
N MET A 255 15.90 -6.95 -12.66
CA MET A 255 14.51 -7.07 -12.23
C MET A 255 13.57 -7.40 -13.40
N TRP A 256 14.02 -7.16 -14.64
CA TRP A 256 13.30 -7.56 -15.86
C TRP A 256 13.25 -9.08 -15.96
N ARG A 257 14.38 -9.80 -15.80
CA ARG A 257 14.40 -11.26 -15.94
C ARG A 257 13.35 -11.98 -15.07
N GLY A 258 13.20 -11.58 -13.81
CA GLY A 258 12.16 -12.12 -12.93
C GLY A 258 10.74 -11.67 -13.27
N LEU A 259 10.58 -10.46 -13.84
CA LEU A 259 9.27 -9.96 -14.26
C LEU A 259 8.77 -10.67 -15.52
N THR A 260 9.63 -10.91 -16.51
CA THR A 260 9.26 -11.66 -17.73
C THR A 260 8.74 -13.04 -17.38
N PHE A 261 9.36 -13.71 -16.42
CA PHE A 261 8.90 -15.01 -15.92
C PHE A 261 7.49 -14.93 -15.29
N LEU A 262 7.21 -13.87 -14.54
CA LEU A 262 5.95 -13.70 -13.81
C LEU A 262 4.78 -13.28 -14.70
N LEU A 263 5.04 -12.52 -15.77
CA LEU A 263 4.00 -11.95 -16.64
C LEU A 263 3.04 -12.97 -17.26
N PRO A 264 3.49 -14.12 -17.81
CA PRO A 264 2.58 -15.14 -18.34
C PRO A 264 1.56 -15.62 -17.31
N PHE A 265 1.98 -15.83 -16.06
CA PHE A 265 1.09 -16.25 -14.97
C PHE A 265 0.10 -15.13 -14.58
N LEU A 266 0.54 -13.88 -14.58
CA LEU A 266 -0.37 -12.76 -14.32
C LEU A 266 -1.44 -12.64 -15.40
N PHE A 267 -1.04 -12.61 -16.67
CA PHE A 267 -1.96 -12.51 -17.79
C PHE A 267 -2.94 -13.69 -17.85
N PHE A 268 -2.45 -14.92 -17.63
CA PHE A 268 -3.33 -16.08 -17.59
C PHE A 268 -4.35 -16.01 -16.44
N GLY A 269 -3.93 -15.56 -15.25
CA GLY A 269 -4.84 -15.32 -14.12
C GLY A 269 -5.88 -14.24 -14.35
N HIS A 270 -5.52 -13.19 -15.08
CA HIS A 270 -6.45 -12.14 -15.45
C HIS A 270 -7.48 -12.67 -16.44
N VAL A 271 -7.04 -13.32 -17.52
CA VAL A 271 -7.94 -13.89 -18.54
C VAL A 271 -8.85 -14.97 -17.94
N SER A 272 -8.35 -15.79 -17.00
CA SER A 272 -9.18 -16.80 -16.35
C SER A 272 -10.32 -16.20 -15.50
N SER A 273 -10.15 -14.98 -15.00
CA SER A 273 -11.18 -14.23 -14.27
C SER A 273 -12.39 -13.87 -15.16
N CYS A 274 -12.23 -13.80 -16.48
CA CYS A 274 -13.32 -13.51 -17.41
C CYS A 274 -14.29 -14.68 -17.60
N PHE A 275 -13.92 -15.92 -17.26
CA PHE A 275 -14.83 -17.06 -17.37
C PHE A 275 -15.94 -17.07 -16.30
N PHE A 276 -15.88 -16.15 -15.33
CA PHE A 276 -16.85 -16.01 -14.23
C PHE A 276 -18.10 -15.17 -14.58
N ILE A 277 -18.25 -14.77 -15.85
CA ILE A 277 -19.36 -13.91 -16.34
C ILE A 277 -20.74 -14.59 -16.28
N GLY A 278 -20.81 -15.91 -16.09
CA GLY A 278 -22.06 -16.68 -16.09
C GLY A 278 -23.08 -16.32 -15.00
N VAL A 279 -22.67 -15.62 -13.94
CA VAL A 279 -23.54 -15.08 -12.89
C VAL A 279 -23.42 -13.56 -12.91
N VAL A 280 -24.48 -12.84 -13.27
CA VAL A 280 -24.42 -11.36 -13.50
C VAL A 280 -23.73 -10.59 -12.38
N MET A 281 -24.10 -10.84 -11.11
CA MET A 281 -23.51 -10.15 -9.96
C MET A 281 -22.01 -10.45 -9.77
N CYS A 282 -21.60 -11.72 -9.79
CA CYS A 282 -20.19 -12.09 -9.70
C CYS A 282 -19.42 -11.63 -10.95
N GLY A 283 -20.00 -11.79 -12.14
CA GLY A 283 -19.44 -11.44 -13.43
C GLY A 283 -19.03 -9.97 -13.51
N CYS A 284 -19.90 -9.05 -13.07
CA CYS A 284 -19.56 -7.62 -13.02
C CYS A 284 -18.36 -7.35 -12.10
N SER A 285 -18.34 -7.92 -10.89
CA SER A 285 -17.22 -7.75 -9.97
C SER A 285 -15.91 -8.34 -10.50
N TYR A 286 -15.95 -9.54 -11.08
CA TYR A 286 -14.77 -10.17 -11.71
C TYR A 286 -14.29 -9.40 -12.95
N MET A 287 -15.19 -8.78 -13.72
CA MET A 287 -14.83 -7.92 -14.84
C MET A 287 -14.11 -6.64 -14.37
N VAL A 288 -14.59 -6.01 -13.29
CA VAL A 288 -13.89 -4.88 -12.67
C VAL A 288 -12.50 -5.29 -12.22
N LEU A 289 -12.37 -6.43 -11.53
CA LEU A 289 -11.07 -6.98 -11.10
C LEU A 289 -10.16 -7.24 -12.30
N PHE A 290 -10.68 -7.84 -13.37
CA PHE A 290 -9.92 -8.08 -14.59
C PHE A 290 -9.41 -6.78 -15.20
N MET A 291 -10.29 -5.81 -15.45
CA MET A 291 -9.93 -4.55 -16.11
C MET A 291 -8.87 -3.78 -15.33
N GLY A 292 -9.02 -3.67 -14.01
CA GLY A 292 -8.03 -2.93 -13.21
C GLY A 292 -6.72 -3.69 -13.02
N ASN A 293 -6.74 -5.02 -12.88
CA ASN A 293 -5.52 -5.81 -12.81
C ASN A 293 -4.74 -5.78 -14.14
N PHE A 294 -5.45 -5.91 -15.27
CA PHE A 294 -4.89 -5.82 -16.60
C PHE A 294 -4.29 -4.43 -16.85
N SER A 295 -5.04 -3.37 -16.58
CA SER A 295 -4.57 -1.98 -16.75
C SER A 295 -3.38 -1.66 -15.86
N THR A 296 -3.39 -2.14 -14.61
CA THR A 296 -2.26 -1.94 -13.68
C THR A 296 -1.01 -2.67 -14.14
N THR A 297 -1.16 -3.92 -14.63
CA THR A 297 -0.05 -4.70 -15.17
C THR A 297 0.53 -4.04 -16.43
N LEU A 298 -0.33 -3.62 -17.36
CA LEU A 298 0.09 -2.87 -18.55
C LEU A 298 0.80 -1.56 -18.19
N GLY A 299 0.26 -0.79 -17.25
CA GLY A 299 0.89 0.45 -16.80
C GLY A 299 2.28 0.20 -16.18
N VAL A 300 2.44 -0.89 -15.42
CA VAL A 300 3.74 -1.29 -14.88
C VAL A 300 4.70 -1.72 -15.99
N VAL A 301 4.24 -2.50 -16.98
CA VAL A 301 5.07 -2.92 -18.12
C VAL A 301 5.48 -1.71 -18.96
N TYR A 302 4.56 -0.81 -19.26
CA TYR A 302 4.79 0.42 -20.03
C TYR A 302 5.81 1.33 -19.35
N GLN A 303 5.61 1.66 -18.07
CA GLN A 303 6.56 2.48 -17.32
C GLN A 303 7.96 1.85 -17.28
N LYS A 304 8.04 0.53 -17.13
CA LYS A 304 9.31 -0.19 -17.10
C LYS A 304 9.99 -0.28 -18.47
N TYR A 305 9.21 -0.37 -19.54
CA TYR A 305 9.74 -0.35 -20.90
C TYR A 305 10.36 1.01 -21.23
N MET A 306 9.65 2.11 -20.93
CA MET A 306 10.15 3.47 -21.11
C MET A 306 11.42 3.73 -20.30
N ASN A 307 11.42 3.44 -19.00
CA ASN A 307 12.59 3.64 -18.14
C ASN A 307 13.84 2.82 -18.53
N ASN A 308 13.67 1.74 -19.30
CA ASN A 308 14.78 0.91 -19.78
C ASN A 308 15.34 1.41 -21.12
N GLN A 309 14.59 2.19 -21.90
CA GLN A 309 15.10 2.86 -23.09
C GLN A 309 15.95 4.09 -22.75
N ASP A 310 15.63 4.77 -21.64
CA ASP A 310 16.34 5.98 -21.19
C ASP A 310 17.68 5.68 -20.49
N LYS A 311 18.01 4.41 -20.20
CA LYS A 311 19.34 4.04 -19.70
C LYS A 311 20.30 3.92 -20.90
N PRO A 312 21.36 4.75 -21.00
CA PRO A 312 22.37 4.57 -22.04
C PRO A 312 22.94 3.15 -21.90
N LYS A 313 22.97 2.40 -23.00
CA LYS A 313 23.68 1.13 -23.07
C LYS A 313 25.16 1.44 -22.86
N SER A 314 25.65 1.36 -21.63
CA SER A 314 27.08 1.32 -21.38
C SER A 314 27.59 0.01 -21.97
N LEU A 315 28.26 0.14 -23.11
CA LEU A 315 29.05 -0.91 -23.75
C LEU A 315 30.29 -1.22 -22.91
#